data_AF-A0A372JP15-F1
#
_entry.id   AF-A0A372JP15-F1
#
_cell.length_a   1.000
_cell.length_b   1.000
_cell.length_c   1.000
_cell.angle_alpha   90.00
_cell.angle_beta   90.00
_cell.angle_gamma   90.00
#
_symmetry.space_group_name_H-M   'P 1'
#
loop_
_entity.id
_entity.type
_entity.pdbx_description
1 polymer ?
#
loop_
_entity_poly.entity_id
_entity_poly.type
_entity_poly.pdbx_seq_one_letter_code
_entity_poly.pdbx_strand_id
1 'polypeptide(L)' 'RAVAAAAEARLRARGDRTVWLGVLEANTEAFAFWTALGYEETDRRPDVAKGRPTIVMRKALT' A
#
# COMPACT_ATOMS: atom_id res chain seq x y z
N ARG A 1 -12.79 -1.03 1.71
CA ARG A 1 -12.46 -1.96 0.59
C ARG A 1 -12.83 -1.39 -0.78
N ALA A 2 -14.07 -0.94 -1.03
CA ALA A 2 -14.51 -0.44 -2.35
C ALA A 2 -13.63 0.67 -2.96
N VAL A 3 -13.20 1.65 -2.16
CA VAL A 3 -12.32 2.74 -2.62
C VAL A 3 -10.96 2.21 -3.09
N ALA A 4 -10.36 1.28 -2.33
CA ALA A 4 -9.10 0.65 -2.74
C ALA A 4 -9.26 -0.12 -4.05
N ALA A 5 -10.34 -0.88 -4.21
CA ALA A 5 -10.63 -1.60 -5.45
C ALA A 5 -10.80 -0.66 -6.66
N ALA A 6 -11.50 0.47 -6.47
CA ALA A 6 -11.66 1.47 -7.53
C ALA A 6 -10.32 2.12 -7.93
N ALA A 7 -9.44 2.40 -6.96
CA ALA A 7 -8.09 2.90 -7.24
C ALA A 7 -7.27 1.86 -8.02
N GLU A 8 -7.27 0.60 -7.58
CA GLU A 8 -6.59 -0.50 -8.27
C GLU A 8 -7.12 -0.69 -9.71
N ALA A 9 -8.44 -0.62 -9.91
CA ALA A 9 -9.05 -0.71 -11.24
C ALA A 9 -8.60 0.43 -12.16
N ARG A 10 -8.49 1.65 -11.63
CA ARG A 10 -8.00 2.80 -12.39
C ARG A 10 -6.52 2.69 -12.75
N LEU A 11 -5.70 2.12 -11.87
CA LEU A 11 -4.28 1.84 -12.15
C LEU A 11 -4.15 0.74 -13.23
N ARG A 12 -4.91 -0.36 -13.12
CA ARG A 12 -4.99 -1.39 -14.18
C ARG A 12 -5.36 -0.79 -15.54
N ALA A 13 -6.37 0.09 -15.57
CA ALA A 13 -6.82 0.74 -16.81
C ALA A 13 -5.76 1.67 -17.44
N ARG A 14 -4.77 2.13 -16.67
CA ARG A 14 -3.62 2.90 -17.17
C ARG A 14 -2.46 2.00 -17.62
N GLY A 15 -2.53 0.69 -17.40
CA GLY A 15 -1.46 -0.27 -17.68
C GLY A 15 -0.48 -0.50 -16.52
N ASP A 16 -0.76 0.05 -15.34
CA ASP A 16 0.08 -0.19 -14.16
C ASP A 16 -0.06 -1.66 -13.71
N ARG A 17 1.08 -2.29 -13.43
CA ARG A 17 1.14 -3.72 -13.02
C ARG A 17 1.33 -3.91 -11.51
N THR A 18 1.49 -2.84 -10.75
CA THR A 18 1.81 -2.91 -9.32
C THR A 18 1.35 -1.64 -8.62
N VAL A 19 0.89 -1.77 -7.38
CA VAL A 19 0.63 -0.66 -6.46
C VAL A 19 1.65 -0.70 -5.34
N TRP A 20 2.18 0.47 -5.00
CA TRP A 20 3.03 0.70 -3.84
C TRP A 20 2.34 1.67 -2.89
N LEU A 21 2.45 1.43 -1.59
CA LEU A 21 1.94 2.33 -0.57
C LEU A 21 2.84 2.32 0.67
N GLY A 22 2.74 3.39 1.47
CA GLY A 22 3.39 3.49 2.77
C GLY A 22 2.35 3.49 3.88
N VAL A 23 2.61 2.73 4.94
CA VAL A 23 1.80 2.71 6.17
C VAL A 23 2.69 3.05 7.34
N LEU A 24 2.29 4.02 8.17
CA LEU A 24 3.03 4.32 9.40
C LEU A 24 3.07 3.09 10.30
N GLU A 25 4.23 2.75 10.86
CA GLU A 25 4.37 1.57 11.73
C GLU A 25 3.43 1.61 12.94
N ALA A 26 3.15 2.81 13.45
CA ALA A 26 2.22 3.02 14.56
C ALA A 26 0.75 2.76 14.20
N ASN A 27 0.39 2.67 12.91
CA ASN A 27 -0.98 2.44 12.46
C ASN A 27 -1.20 0.95 12.13
N THR A 28 -1.31 0.14 13.17
CA THR A 28 -1.49 -1.32 13.07
C THR A 28 -2.80 -1.71 12.38
N GLU A 29 -3.86 -0.92 12.53
CA GLU A 29 -5.15 -1.15 11.84
C GLU A 29 -5.02 -0.99 10.33
N ALA A 30 -4.34 0.06 9.87
CA ALA A 30 -4.09 0.25 8.44
C ALA A 30 -3.21 -0.88 7.88
N PHE A 31 -2.17 -1.30 8.62
CA PHE A 31 -1.33 -2.42 8.20
C PHE A 31 -2.14 -3.70 8.02
N ALA A 32 -2.99 -4.05 9.00
CA ALA A 32 -3.89 -5.20 8.92
C ALA A 32 -4.87 -5.08 7.75
N PHE A 33 -5.42 -3.89 7.52
CA PHE A 33 -6.33 -3.63 6.39
C PHE A 33 -5.67 -3.91 5.03
N TRP A 34 -4.46 -3.41 4.80
CA TRP A 34 -3.75 -3.61 3.53
C TRP A 34 -3.28 -5.05 3.34
N THR A 35 -2.81 -5.68 4.43
CA THR A 35 -2.48 -7.12 4.42
C THR A 35 -3.68 -7.96 4.03
N ALA A 36 -4.87 -7.68 4.57
CA ALA A 36 -6.11 -8.37 4.23
C ALA A 36 -6.61 -8.10 2.79
N LEU A 37 -6.02 -7.13 2.09
CA LEU A 37 -6.25 -6.86 0.67
C LEU A 37 -5.18 -7.47 -0.25
N GLY A 38 -4.22 -8.22 0.32
CA GLY A 38 -3.14 -8.88 -0.41
C GLY A 38 -1.94 -7.97 -0.72
N TYR A 39 -1.76 -6.90 0.05
CA TYR A 39 -0.50 -6.14 0.02
C TYR A 39 0.50 -6.81 0.95
N GLU A 40 1.74 -6.91 0.48
CA GLU A 40 2.85 -7.53 1.20
C GLU A 40 3.85 -6.45 1.62
N GLU A 41 4.42 -6.57 2.81
CA GLU A 41 5.55 -5.75 3.23
C GLU A 41 6.77 -6.05 2.36
N THR A 42 7.42 -5.00 1.88
CA THR A 42 8.62 -5.10 1.02
C THR A 42 9.84 -4.39 1.59
N ASP A 43 9.63 -3.40 2.45
CA ASP A 43 10.70 -2.56 3.00
C ASP A 43 10.16 -1.79 4.23
N ARG A 44 11.06 -1.26 5.07
CA ARG A 44 10.76 -0.33 6.16
C ARG A 44 11.71 0.84 6.10
N ARG A 45 11.15 2.05 5.97
CA ARG A 45 11.93 3.29 5.90
C ARG A 45 11.13 4.50 6.36
N PRO A 46 11.80 5.59 6.78
CA PRO A 46 11.11 6.83 7.14
C PRO A 46 10.26 7.40 5.99
N ASP A 47 9.08 7.94 6.29
CA ASP A 47 8.30 8.68 5.30
C ASP A 47 9.02 9.95 4.84
N VAL A 48 8.90 10.31 3.57
CA VAL A 48 9.65 11.44 2.98
C VAL A 48 9.22 12.82 3.49
N ALA A 49 8.05 12.94 4.13
CA ALA A 49 7.51 14.22 4.55
C ALA A 49 7.90 14.57 5.99
N LYS A 50 7.75 13.63 6.93
CA LYS A 50 7.95 13.83 8.37
C LYS A 50 8.96 12.87 8.99
N GLY A 51 9.57 11.98 8.19
CA GLY A 51 10.58 11.03 8.68
C GLY A 51 10.06 9.99 9.66
N ARG A 52 8.75 9.70 9.67
CA ARG A 52 8.20 8.74 10.63
C ARG A 52 8.42 7.31 10.15
N PRO A 53 8.64 6.34 11.07
CA PRO A 53 8.76 4.93 10.71
C PRO A 53 7.56 4.47 9.86
N THR A 54 7.85 3.94 8.67
CA THR A 54 6.84 3.60 7.66
C THR A 54 7.19 2.26 7.01
N ILE A 55 6.18 1.40 6.94
CA ILE A 55 6.21 0.12 6.22
C ILE A 55 5.83 0.39 4.76
N VAL A 56 6.69 -0.02 3.84
CA VAL A 56 6.41 0.03 2.40
C VAL A 56 5.79 -1.29 1.98
N MET A 57 4.59 -1.22 1.42
CA MET A 57 3.84 -2.39 0.97
C MET A 57 3.61 -2.37 -0.53
N ARG A 58 3.49 -3.57 -1.12
CA ARG A 58 3.32 -3.79 -2.55
C ARG A 58 2.20 -4.78 -2.82
N LYS A 59 1.44 -4.56 -3.90
CA LYS A 59 0.54 -5.55 -4.49
C LYS A 59 0.67 -5.58 -6.01
N ALA A 60 0.77 -6.77 -6.59
CA ALA A 60 0.70 -6.94 -8.04
C ALA A 60 -0.73 -6.70 -8.54
N LEU A 61 -0.86 -5.94 -9.63
CA LEU A 61 -2.10 -5.75 -10.36
C LEU A 61 -2.05 -6.66 -11.59
N THR A 62 -2.26 -7.95 -11.38
CA THR A 62 -2.62 -8.85 -12.48
C THR A 62 -3.99 -8.48 -13.03
#